data_AF-A0A850GA40-F1
#
_entry.id   AF-A0A850GA40-F1
#
_cell.length_a   1.000
_cell.length_b   1.000
_cell.length_c   1.000
_cell.angle_alpha   90.00
_cell.angle_beta   90.00
_cell.angle_gamma   90.00
#
_symmetry.space_group_name_H-M   'P 1'
#
loop_
_entity.id
_entity.type
_entity.pdbx_description
1 polymer ?
#
loop_
_entity_poly.entity_id
_entity_poly.type
_entity_poly.pdbx_seq_one_letter_code
_entity_poly.pdbx_strand_id
1 'polypeptide(L)'
;MRAACPALLSALVTAIAFGCFDPDANEELVAEGETADCPIGAQGCVCTGGGACDMGLSCVAGVCEPGESESESEESEASEGTEGETTDSAEDSGDTDSGDTGSGDTDSSETSAAACQVWELVYDLEGSVHGVEAGLFGQGDYPVEAPYDDPDTVGPGSMTIVFEDLEGEPGPRGAITAYTMSVHYELAQLAELTVDLENSAGPDACGLTFGQREAGVVSWEPPTLPDHHSVGEMFCIGSLFICELIGLEQQVATPIDELGELPLSAFSFAFAWGSSSFEMPTTQVTNGEMVTTWEYQGAEVSRTLVDAPDCLCDALDDLPL
;
A
#
# COMPACT_ATOMS: atom_id res chain seq x y z
N MET A 1 -33.98 31.71 -12.73
CA MET A 1 -33.09 31.35 -11.60
C MET A 1 -33.60 30.02 -11.05
N ARG A 2 -33.13 28.91 -11.61
CA ARG A 2 -33.35 27.58 -11.05
C ARG A 2 -32.08 27.28 -10.26
N ALA A 3 -32.22 27.07 -8.95
CA ALA A 3 -31.14 26.59 -8.11
C ALA A 3 -30.76 25.19 -8.62
N ALA A 4 -29.56 25.06 -9.18
CA ALA A 4 -28.97 23.77 -9.46
C ALA A 4 -28.55 23.14 -8.12
N CYS A 5 -28.73 21.83 -8.01
CA CYS A 5 -28.44 21.04 -6.83
C CYS A 5 -26.92 20.99 -6.60
N PRO A 6 -26.40 21.26 -5.38
CA PRO A 6 -24.96 21.29 -5.09
C PRO A 6 -24.28 19.89 -5.04
N ALA A 7 -25.00 18.81 -5.33
CA ALA A 7 -24.48 17.44 -5.23
C ALA A 7 -23.44 17.07 -6.30
N LEU A 8 -23.33 17.82 -7.40
CA LEU A 8 -22.30 17.60 -8.44
C LEU A 8 -20.97 18.28 -8.11
N LEU A 9 -21.00 19.32 -7.26
CA LEU A 9 -19.80 20.05 -6.85
C LEU A 9 -18.91 19.20 -5.92
N SER A 10 -19.54 18.31 -5.14
CA SER A 10 -18.89 17.43 -4.15
C SER A 10 -18.40 16.11 -4.72
N ALA A 11 -18.49 15.88 -6.04
CA ALA A 11 -17.93 14.67 -6.66
C ALA A 11 -16.58 14.95 -7.32
N LEU A 12 -16.34 16.19 -7.74
CA LEU A 12 -15.19 16.55 -8.55
C LEU A 12 -14.09 17.29 -7.79
N VAL A 13 -14.42 18.09 -6.77
CA VAL A 13 -13.41 18.58 -5.81
C VAL A 13 -12.78 17.38 -5.10
N THR A 14 -13.63 16.43 -4.75
CA THR A 14 -13.27 15.07 -4.35
C THR A 14 -12.40 14.36 -5.37
N ALA A 15 -12.62 14.49 -6.68
CA ALA A 15 -11.77 13.86 -7.70
C ALA A 15 -10.31 14.34 -7.73
N ILE A 16 -10.07 15.60 -7.36
CA ILE A 16 -8.74 16.19 -7.37
C ILE A 16 -8.01 15.91 -6.05
N ALA A 17 -8.75 15.78 -4.95
CA ALA A 17 -8.19 15.42 -3.65
C ALA A 17 -8.08 13.90 -3.46
N PHE A 18 -9.17 13.11 -3.58
CA PHE A 18 -9.15 11.64 -3.51
C PHE A 18 -10.24 10.97 -4.34
N GLY A 19 -9.87 9.94 -5.09
CA GLY A 19 -10.86 8.98 -5.59
C GLY A 19 -11.71 8.42 -4.46
N CYS A 20 -12.92 8.95 -4.28
CA CYS A 20 -13.97 8.22 -3.59
C CYS A 20 -14.29 7.00 -4.43
N PHE A 21 -13.66 5.89 -4.07
CA PHE A 21 -14.08 4.57 -4.47
C PHE A 21 -15.48 4.35 -3.87
N ASP A 22 -16.52 4.30 -4.71
CA ASP A 22 -17.83 3.81 -4.32
C ASP A 22 -17.80 2.27 -4.46
N PRO A 23 -17.64 1.49 -3.38
CA PRO A 23 -17.55 0.04 -3.47
C PRO A 23 -18.86 -0.61 -3.98
N ASP A 24 -19.96 0.15 -4.10
CA ASP A 24 -21.27 -0.33 -4.52
C ASP A 24 -21.64 0.00 -5.99
N ALA A 25 -20.77 0.67 -6.76
CA ALA A 25 -21.11 1.18 -8.10
C ALA A 25 -20.89 0.20 -9.28
N ASN A 26 -20.55 -1.07 -9.04
CA ASN A 26 -20.22 -2.02 -10.13
C ASN A 26 -21.25 -3.17 -10.32
N GLU A 27 -22.55 -2.87 -10.19
CA GLU A 27 -23.58 -3.74 -10.77
C GLU A 27 -24.26 -3.04 -11.96
N GLU A 28 -24.18 -3.71 -13.11
CA GLU A 28 -25.06 -3.56 -14.27
C GLU A 28 -24.66 -2.55 -15.35
N LEU A 29 -23.79 -2.99 -16.27
CA LEU A 29 -23.99 -2.75 -17.71
C LEU A 29 -23.35 -3.87 -18.54
N VAL A 30 -24.17 -4.86 -18.88
CA VAL A 30 -23.87 -5.92 -19.85
C VAL A 30 -23.81 -5.30 -21.25
N ALA A 31 -22.62 -5.31 -21.85
CA ALA A 31 -22.43 -5.12 -23.28
C ALA A 31 -21.63 -6.31 -23.84
N GLU A 32 -22.31 -7.15 -24.62
CA GLU A 32 -21.75 -8.36 -25.22
C GLU A 32 -20.63 -8.02 -26.21
N GLY A 33 -19.43 -8.52 -25.91
CA GLY A 33 -18.21 -8.41 -26.71
C GLY A 33 -16.98 -8.88 -25.94
N GLU A 34 -17.01 -10.13 -25.45
CA GLU A 34 -15.95 -10.78 -24.65
C GLU A 34 -14.56 -10.74 -25.32
N THR A 35 -13.78 -9.72 -25.04
CA THR A 35 -12.36 -9.90 -24.71
C THR A 35 -12.30 -9.86 -23.19
N ALA A 36 -12.38 -11.04 -22.57
CA ALA A 36 -12.34 -11.18 -21.12
C ALA A 36 -11.19 -10.36 -20.54
N ASP A 37 -11.47 -9.62 -19.46
CA ASP A 37 -10.47 -9.09 -18.54
C ASP A 37 -9.59 -10.25 -18.10
N CYS A 38 -8.49 -10.42 -18.83
CA CYS A 38 -7.57 -11.46 -18.50
C CYS A 38 -6.44 -10.86 -17.67
N PRO A 39 -6.19 -11.36 -16.45
CA PRO A 39 -5.07 -10.93 -15.64
C PRO A 39 -3.78 -11.04 -16.45
N ILE A 40 -2.98 -9.98 -16.46
CA ILE A 40 -1.65 -9.99 -17.08
C ILE A 40 -0.84 -11.13 -16.46
N GLY A 41 -0.25 -11.98 -17.29
CA GLY A 41 0.47 -13.18 -16.85
C GLY A 41 -0.32 -14.49 -16.86
N ALA A 42 -1.65 -14.43 -16.96
CA ALA A 42 -2.51 -15.62 -16.99
C ALA A 42 -2.52 -16.30 -18.38
N GLN A 43 -2.94 -17.58 -18.41
CA GLN A 43 -2.94 -18.39 -19.64
C GLN A 43 -3.80 -17.76 -20.75
N GLY A 44 -3.18 -17.53 -21.92
CA GLY A 44 -3.82 -16.93 -23.10
C GLY A 44 -3.75 -15.41 -23.14
N CYS A 45 -3.02 -14.78 -22.20
CA CYS A 45 -3.08 -13.34 -21.95
C CYS A 45 -1.71 -12.70 -22.07
N VAL A 46 -1.66 -11.38 -22.10
CA VAL A 46 -0.40 -10.67 -22.33
C VAL A 46 0.60 -10.96 -21.21
N CYS A 47 1.87 -11.12 -21.57
CA CYS A 47 2.93 -11.30 -20.59
C CYS A 47 3.10 -10.03 -19.73
N THR A 48 3.70 -10.19 -18.56
CA THR A 48 4.11 -9.03 -17.75
C THR A 48 5.16 -8.18 -18.51
N GLY A 49 5.39 -6.94 -18.07
CA GLY A 49 6.39 -6.06 -18.67
C GLY A 49 7.83 -6.63 -18.68
N GLY A 50 8.11 -7.65 -17.86
CA GLY A 50 9.36 -8.41 -17.85
C GLY A 50 9.37 -9.67 -18.72
N GLY A 51 8.31 -9.94 -19.48
CA GLY A 51 8.15 -11.17 -20.25
C GLY A 51 7.88 -12.41 -19.39
N ALA A 52 7.38 -12.24 -18.17
CA ALA A 52 7.01 -13.34 -17.29
C ALA A 52 5.52 -13.68 -17.39
N CYS A 53 5.18 -14.88 -16.95
CA CYS A 53 3.83 -15.44 -16.87
C CYS A 53 3.66 -16.19 -15.54
N ASP A 54 2.43 -16.56 -15.20
CA ASP A 54 2.13 -17.37 -14.02
C ASP A 54 2.86 -18.72 -14.05
N MET A 55 3.00 -19.34 -12.87
CA MET A 55 3.74 -20.61 -12.70
C MET A 55 3.29 -21.68 -13.70
N GLY A 56 4.24 -22.21 -14.48
CA GLY A 56 4.01 -23.25 -15.49
C GLY A 56 3.68 -22.73 -16.89
N LEU A 57 3.65 -21.41 -17.08
CA LEU A 57 3.48 -20.77 -18.38
C LEU A 57 4.80 -20.14 -18.86
N SER A 58 4.94 -19.96 -20.16
CA SER A 58 6.06 -19.29 -20.81
C SER A 58 5.55 -18.19 -21.73
N CYS A 59 6.24 -17.05 -21.74
CA CYS A 59 5.88 -15.94 -22.61
C CYS A 59 6.35 -16.22 -24.04
N VAL A 60 5.40 -16.57 -24.92
CA VAL A 60 5.66 -16.84 -26.34
C VAL A 60 4.96 -15.76 -27.16
N ALA A 61 5.77 -14.97 -27.88
CA ALA A 61 5.28 -13.87 -28.72
C ALA A 61 4.38 -12.84 -28.00
N GLY A 62 4.63 -12.60 -26.70
CA GLY A 62 3.88 -11.65 -25.89
C GLY A 62 2.59 -12.21 -25.29
N VAL A 63 2.35 -13.52 -25.40
CA VAL A 63 1.21 -14.22 -24.80
C VAL A 63 1.71 -15.37 -23.92
N CYS A 64 1.06 -15.58 -22.77
CA CYS A 64 1.37 -16.66 -21.86
C CYS A 64 0.77 -17.98 -22.33
N GLU A 65 1.64 -18.88 -22.79
CA GLU A 65 1.27 -20.23 -23.24
C GLU A 65 1.78 -21.29 -22.25
N PRO A 66 1.13 -22.47 -22.14
CA PRO A 66 1.66 -23.57 -21.33
C PRO A 66 3.09 -23.87 -21.76
N GLY A 67 4.03 -23.86 -20.80
CA GLY A 67 5.39 -24.26 -21.07
C GLY A 67 5.38 -25.67 -21.64
N GLU A 68 6.03 -25.88 -22.80
CA GLU A 68 6.28 -27.22 -23.28
C GLU A 68 7.23 -27.87 -22.25
N SER A 69 6.66 -28.63 -21.31
CA SER A 69 7.44 -29.46 -20.41
C SER A 69 8.27 -30.38 -21.29
N GLU A 70 9.54 -30.03 -21.48
CA GLU A 70 10.51 -30.89 -22.13
C GLU A 70 10.48 -32.21 -21.37
N SER A 71 9.85 -33.21 -21.99
CA SER A 71 9.74 -34.54 -21.43
C SER A 71 11.12 -35.16 -21.48
N GLU A 72 11.93 -34.88 -20.45
CA GLU A 72 13.19 -35.54 -20.22
C GLU A 72 12.91 -37.03 -20.03
N SER A 73 13.16 -37.76 -21.12
CA SER A 73 13.05 -39.20 -21.20
C SER A 73 14.33 -39.79 -20.61
N GLU A 74 14.37 -39.98 -19.29
CA GLU A 74 15.41 -40.78 -18.66
C GLU A 74 14.94 -42.23 -18.47
N GLU A 75 15.39 -43.08 -19.39
CA GLU A 75 15.37 -44.54 -19.26
C GLU A 75 16.44 -45.01 -18.27
N SER A 76 16.00 -45.86 -17.33
CA SER A 76 16.65 -47.09 -16.85
C SER A 76 17.94 -46.98 -16.02
N GLU A 77 17.90 -47.51 -14.79
CA GLU A 77 18.30 -48.89 -14.48
C GLU A 77 18.02 -49.20 -13.00
N ALA A 78 17.63 -50.45 -12.77
CA ALA A 78 17.31 -51.03 -11.47
C ALA A 78 18.55 -51.23 -10.59
N SER A 79 18.39 -51.14 -9.27
CA SER A 79 19.12 -52.02 -8.37
C SER A 79 18.34 -52.29 -7.09
N GLU A 80 18.22 -53.57 -6.79
CA GLU A 80 17.63 -54.16 -5.58
C GLU A 80 18.42 -53.78 -4.31
N GLY A 81 17.72 -53.83 -3.17
CA GLY A 81 18.33 -54.32 -1.94
C GLY A 81 18.16 -53.45 -0.70
N THR A 82 17.35 -53.93 0.24
CA THR A 82 17.75 -54.29 1.62
C THR A 82 16.74 -53.85 2.68
N GLU A 83 16.14 -54.87 3.30
CA GLU A 83 15.34 -54.84 4.53
C GLU A 83 16.18 -54.42 5.75
N GLY A 84 15.54 -53.84 6.77
CA GLY A 84 16.11 -53.67 8.12
C GLY A 84 15.28 -52.70 8.95
N GLU A 85 14.28 -53.20 9.69
CA GLU A 85 14.32 -53.46 11.14
C GLU A 85 13.98 -52.24 12.03
N THR A 86 12.74 -52.28 12.53
CA THR A 86 12.28 -52.01 13.91
C THR A 86 13.15 -51.20 14.87
N THR A 87 12.53 -50.25 15.58
CA THR A 87 12.57 -50.25 17.07
C THR A 87 11.47 -49.39 17.68
N ASP A 88 10.61 -50.05 18.45
CA ASP A 88 9.76 -49.49 19.50
C ASP A 88 10.60 -48.93 20.65
N SER A 89 10.13 -47.85 21.31
CA SER A 89 10.35 -47.54 22.73
C SER A 89 9.47 -46.31 23.05
N ALA A 90 8.40 -46.42 23.84
CA ALA A 90 8.27 -46.79 25.24
C ALA A 90 7.90 -45.55 26.07
N GLU A 91 6.74 -45.68 26.68
CA GLU A 91 6.09 -44.94 27.76
C GLU A 91 7.07 -44.38 28.81
N ASP A 92 6.81 -43.16 29.32
CA ASP A 92 7.05 -42.88 30.74
C ASP A 92 6.04 -41.87 31.29
N SER A 93 5.42 -42.27 32.39
CA SER A 93 4.34 -41.59 33.10
C SER A 93 4.90 -41.17 34.45
N GLY A 94 5.33 -39.91 34.56
CA GLY A 94 5.92 -39.35 35.79
C GLY A 94 4.90 -38.51 36.55
N ASP A 95 4.12 -39.16 37.39
CA ASP A 95 3.28 -38.58 38.43
C ASP A 95 4.17 -38.00 39.55
N THR A 96 3.98 -36.74 39.95
CA THR A 96 4.60 -36.22 41.19
C THR A 96 3.68 -35.23 41.89
N ASP A 97 2.84 -35.80 42.73
CA ASP A 97 2.04 -35.15 43.76
C ASP A 97 2.92 -34.96 45.02
N SER A 98 3.16 -33.71 45.43
CA SER A 98 3.70 -33.36 46.76
C SER A 98 3.36 -31.90 47.04
N GLY A 99 2.35 -31.71 47.86
CA GLY A 99 1.73 -30.42 48.14
C GLY A 99 2.61 -29.41 48.85
N ASP A 100 2.15 -28.17 48.78
CA ASP A 100 2.45 -27.15 49.78
C ASP A 100 1.23 -26.24 49.94
N THR A 101 0.88 -25.97 51.19
CA THR A 101 -0.26 -25.15 51.61
C THR A 101 0.33 -23.87 52.22
N GLY A 102 0.90 -23.03 51.35
CA GLY A 102 1.41 -21.72 51.71
C GLY A 102 0.41 -20.63 51.35
N SER A 103 -0.47 -20.26 52.28
CA SER A 103 -1.18 -18.98 52.22
C SER A 103 -0.18 -17.85 52.44
N GLY A 104 0.47 -17.43 51.35
CA GLY A 104 1.18 -16.18 51.27
C GLY A 104 0.49 -15.32 50.22
N ASP A 105 -0.28 -14.34 50.69
CA ASP A 105 -0.64 -13.14 49.91
C ASP A 105 0.66 -12.46 49.48
N THR A 106 1.27 -13.01 48.43
CA THR A 106 2.32 -12.34 47.69
C THR A 106 1.53 -11.52 46.70
N ASP A 107 1.51 -10.20 46.91
CA ASP A 107 1.21 -9.25 45.85
C ASP A 107 2.09 -9.66 44.67
N SER A 108 1.51 -10.44 43.77
CA SER A 108 2.04 -10.68 42.44
C SER A 108 2.09 -9.30 41.84
N SER A 109 3.23 -8.64 42.01
CA SER A 109 3.69 -7.64 41.08
C SER A 109 3.52 -8.31 39.74
N GLU A 110 2.43 -7.98 39.06
CA GLU A 110 2.20 -8.32 37.67
C GLU A 110 3.48 -7.84 37.00
N THR A 111 4.39 -8.78 36.74
CA THR A 111 5.43 -8.58 35.75
C THR A 111 4.63 -8.27 34.53
N SER A 112 4.47 -6.97 34.27
CA SER A 112 3.87 -6.43 33.06
C SER A 112 4.44 -7.31 31.96
N ALA A 113 3.55 -8.06 31.29
CA ALA A 113 3.96 -8.89 30.18
C ALA A 113 4.89 -8.02 29.34
N ALA A 114 6.09 -8.53 29.05
CA ALA A 114 7.11 -7.72 28.38
C ALA A 114 6.42 -7.07 27.17
N ALA A 115 6.34 -5.74 27.18
CA ALA A 115 5.63 -5.00 26.13
C ALA A 115 6.19 -5.48 24.79
N CYS A 116 5.33 -5.80 23.82
CA CYS A 116 5.85 -6.21 22.53
C CYS A 116 6.68 -5.06 21.97
N GLN A 117 7.87 -5.37 21.48
CA GLN A 117 8.76 -4.38 20.91
C GLN A 117 8.58 -4.37 19.41
N VAL A 118 8.57 -3.17 18.83
CA VAL A 118 8.49 -2.97 17.38
C VAL A 118 9.61 -2.06 16.93
N TRP A 119 10.09 -2.29 15.72
CA TRP A 119 10.95 -1.37 15.01
C TRP A 119 10.09 -0.31 14.34
N GLU A 120 10.19 0.93 14.82
CA GLU A 120 9.63 2.10 14.15
C GLU A 120 10.64 2.62 13.13
N LEU A 121 10.26 2.59 11.85
CA LEU A 121 11.05 3.07 10.74
C LEU A 121 10.35 4.28 10.11
N VAL A 122 11.10 5.36 9.92
CA VAL A 122 10.63 6.55 9.21
C VAL A 122 11.33 6.60 7.86
N TYR A 123 10.53 6.74 6.81
CA TYR A 123 10.98 6.85 5.43
C TYR A 123 10.72 8.25 4.90
N ASP A 124 11.73 8.83 4.28
CA ASP A 124 11.57 10.00 3.41
C ASP A 124 11.11 9.52 2.03
N LEU A 125 10.14 10.23 1.44
CA LEU A 125 9.52 9.83 0.19
C LEU A 125 10.13 10.51 -1.06
N GLU A 126 11.31 11.14 -0.93
CA GLU A 126 12.07 11.67 -2.07
C GLU A 126 12.31 10.60 -3.14
N GLY A 127 12.06 10.96 -4.40
CA GLY A 127 12.10 10.04 -5.54
C GLY A 127 10.75 9.40 -5.90
N SER A 128 9.72 9.56 -5.06
CA SER A 128 8.35 9.20 -5.43
C SER A 128 7.85 10.03 -6.62
N VAL A 129 6.83 9.54 -7.33
CA VAL A 129 6.22 10.25 -8.47
C VAL A 129 4.71 10.31 -8.29
N HIS A 130 4.17 11.51 -8.43
CA HIS A 130 2.73 11.75 -8.49
C HIS A 130 2.35 12.14 -9.92
N GLY A 131 1.53 11.33 -10.59
CA GLY A 131 1.04 11.64 -11.93
C GLY A 131 -0.39 12.14 -11.90
N VAL A 132 -0.71 13.11 -12.75
CA VAL A 132 -2.08 13.58 -12.97
C VAL A 132 -2.36 13.54 -14.46
N GLU A 133 -3.34 12.73 -14.86
CA GLU A 133 -3.94 12.74 -16.18
C GLU A 133 -5.35 13.36 -16.07
N ALA A 134 -5.43 14.65 -16.37
CA ALA A 134 -6.63 15.45 -16.17
C ALA A 134 -7.18 15.97 -17.49
N GLY A 135 -7.35 15.10 -18.49
CA GLY A 135 -8.02 15.41 -19.77
C GLY A 135 -7.72 16.81 -20.33
N LEU A 136 -8.64 17.77 -20.12
CA LEU A 136 -8.57 19.17 -20.58
C LEU A 136 -7.47 20.04 -19.93
N PHE A 137 -6.94 19.63 -18.78
CA PHE A 137 -5.88 20.34 -18.05
C PHE A 137 -4.48 19.80 -18.37
N GLY A 138 -4.42 18.63 -19.00
CA GLY A 138 -3.17 18.01 -19.43
C GLY A 138 -2.80 16.76 -18.66
N GLN A 139 -1.57 16.33 -18.91
CA GLN A 139 -0.91 15.24 -18.23
C GLN A 139 0.42 15.75 -17.71
N GLY A 140 0.76 15.41 -16.46
CA GLY A 140 2.04 15.72 -15.85
C GLY A 140 2.45 14.61 -14.89
N ASP A 141 3.75 14.35 -14.85
CA ASP A 141 4.39 13.55 -13.81
C ASP A 141 5.19 14.51 -12.93
N TYR A 142 4.89 14.52 -11.65
CA TYR A 142 5.45 15.45 -10.67
C TYR A 142 6.35 14.68 -9.70
N PRO A 143 7.67 14.81 -9.81
CA PRO A 143 8.59 14.12 -8.93
C PRO A 143 8.54 14.71 -7.52
N VAL A 144 8.80 13.84 -6.53
CA VAL A 144 9.02 14.26 -5.15
C VAL A 144 10.49 14.58 -4.96
N GLU A 145 10.90 15.80 -5.31
CA GLU A 145 12.29 16.25 -5.19
C GLU A 145 12.39 17.71 -4.75
N ALA A 146 13.47 18.04 -4.04
CA ALA A 146 13.74 19.42 -3.65
C ALA A 146 14.20 20.25 -4.88
N PRO A 147 13.87 21.56 -4.95
CA PRO A 147 13.25 22.35 -3.90
C PRO A 147 11.71 22.32 -3.96
N TYR A 148 11.07 22.11 -2.81
CA TYR A 148 9.61 21.88 -2.71
C TYR A 148 8.75 23.15 -2.85
N ASP A 149 9.37 24.30 -3.07
CA ASP A 149 8.69 25.58 -3.32
C ASP A 149 8.54 25.90 -4.81
N ASP A 150 8.95 24.99 -5.70
CA ASP A 150 8.79 25.13 -7.15
C ASP A 150 7.37 24.66 -7.59
N PRO A 151 6.75 25.33 -8.57
CA PRO A 151 5.34 25.14 -8.97
C PRO A 151 4.99 23.79 -9.58
N ASP A 152 5.92 22.83 -9.64
CA ASP A 152 5.75 21.51 -10.25
C ASP A 152 6.45 20.41 -9.43
N THR A 153 6.51 20.59 -8.11
CA THR A 153 7.18 19.65 -7.19
C THR A 153 6.21 19.14 -6.14
N VAL A 154 6.19 17.83 -5.95
CA VAL A 154 5.52 17.21 -4.80
C VAL A 154 6.54 17.03 -3.69
N GLY A 155 6.11 17.04 -2.44
CA GLY A 155 6.92 16.88 -1.25
C GLY A 155 7.10 18.17 -0.44
N PRO A 156 7.75 18.06 0.74
CA PRO A 156 8.35 16.85 1.30
C PRO A 156 7.29 15.79 1.67
N GLY A 157 7.70 14.52 1.68
CA GLY A 157 6.85 13.40 2.05
C GLY A 157 7.53 12.48 3.06
N SER A 158 6.74 11.92 3.98
CA SER A 158 7.22 10.99 5.01
C SER A 158 6.20 9.88 5.26
N MET A 159 6.71 8.68 5.55
CA MET A 159 5.89 7.55 5.97
C MET A 159 6.54 6.83 7.15
N THR A 160 5.75 6.55 8.18
CA THR A 160 6.19 5.77 9.34
C THR A 160 5.60 4.38 9.27
N ILE A 161 6.47 3.37 9.24
CA ILE A 161 6.10 1.96 9.22
C ILE A 161 6.72 1.29 10.43
N VAL A 162 5.90 0.55 11.18
CA VAL A 162 6.36 -0.28 12.28
C VAL A 162 6.44 -1.73 11.81
N PHE A 163 7.47 -2.44 12.24
CA PHE A 163 7.60 -3.89 12.06
C PHE A 163 7.77 -4.55 13.42
N GLU A 164 7.23 -5.75 13.61
CA GLU A 164 7.50 -6.53 14.81
C GLU A 164 9.01 -6.73 15.02
N ASP A 165 9.49 -6.80 16.26
CA ASP A 165 10.86 -7.23 16.54
C ASP A 165 10.95 -8.75 16.52
N LEU A 166 11.78 -9.28 15.63
CA LEU A 166 12.12 -10.71 15.57
C LEU A 166 13.63 -10.87 15.74
N GLU A 167 14.03 -11.25 16.96
CA GLU A 167 15.43 -11.48 17.32
C GLU A 167 16.34 -10.24 17.18
N GLY A 168 15.80 -9.04 17.41
CA GLY A 168 16.53 -7.78 17.30
C GLY A 168 16.57 -7.19 15.89
N GLU A 169 15.70 -7.65 14.98
CA GLU A 169 15.58 -7.18 13.61
C GLU A 169 14.11 -7.00 13.20
N PRO A 170 13.81 -6.12 12.22
CA PRO A 170 12.45 -5.98 11.66
C PRO A 170 11.91 -7.30 11.08
N GLY A 171 10.89 -7.84 11.73
CA GLY A 171 10.19 -9.06 11.35
C GLY A 171 9.32 -8.91 10.10
N PRO A 172 8.61 -9.97 9.69
CA PRO A 172 7.78 -9.97 8.50
C PRO A 172 6.48 -9.19 8.65
N ARG A 173 5.94 -9.01 9.86
CA ARG A 173 4.66 -8.31 10.07
C ARG A 173 4.90 -6.83 10.35
N GLY A 174 4.07 -5.97 9.76
CA GLY A 174 4.17 -4.53 9.98
C GLY A 174 2.88 -3.77 9.77
N ALA A 175 2.90 -2.49 10.13
CA ALA A 175 1.78 -1.57 9.98
C ALA A 175 2.26 -0.18 9.56
N ILE A 176 1.49 0.52 8.73
CA ILE A 176 1.69 1.95 8.49
C ILE A 176 0.99 2.72 9.60
N THR A 177 1.71 3.60 10.30
CA THR A 177 1.16 4.35 11.45
C THR A 177 1.00 5.84 11.18
N ALA A 178 1.75 6.38 10.22
CA ALA A 178 1.63 7.76 9.80
C ALA A 178 2.06 7.94 8.34
N TYR A 179 1.43 8.89 7.67
CA TYR A 179 1.77 9.35 6.32
C TYR A 179 1.57 10.86 6.25
N THR A 180 2.49 11.56 5.60
CA THR A 180 2.35 12.98 5.25
C THR A 180 2.97 13.27 3.89
N MET A 181 2.34 14.10 3.07
CA MET A 181 2.87 14.53 1.77
C MET A 181 2.31 15.91 1.38
N SER A 182 3.17 16.89 1.15
CA SER A 182 2.75 18.16 0.54
C SER A 182 2.66 17.99 -0.98
N VAL A 183 1.61 18.48 -1.62
CA VAL A 183 1.38 18.38 -3.06
C VAL A 183 1.21 19.78 -3.62
N HIS A 184 2.20 20.23 -4.40
CA HIS A 184 2.18 21.52 -5.05
C HIS A 184 2.41 21.36 -6.55
N TYR A 185 1.40 21.67 -7.38
CA TYR A 185 1.59 21.65 -8.83
C TYR A 185 0.71 22.66 -9.58
N GLU A 186 1.21 23.10 -10.73
CA GLU A 186 0.55 24.00 -11.65
C GLU A 186 0.26 23.30 -12.99
N LEU A 187 -1.02 23.04 -13.27
CA LEU A 187 -1.45 22.53 -14.57
C LEU A 187 -1.79 23.69 -15.49
N ALA A 188 -0.92 24.01 -16.46
CA ALA A 188 -1.12 25.09 -17.42
C ALA A 188 -1.38 24.58 -18.84
N GLN A 189 -2.65 24.57 -19.28
CA GLN A 189 -3.04 24.38 -20.68
C GLN A 189 -4.05 25.43 -21.16
N LEU A 190 -5.34 25.09 -21.19
CA LEU A 190 -6.43 26.00 -21.52
C LEU A 190 -6.89 26.84 -20.31
N ALA A 191 -6.55 26.37 -19.12
CA ALA A 191 -6.58 27.06 -17.84
C ALA A 191 -5.31 26.67 -17.07
N GLU A 192 -4.97 27.49 -16.09
CA GLU A 192 -3.95 27.31 -15.07
C GLU A 192 -4.69 26.88 -13.80
N LEU A 193 -4.37 25.69 -13.30
CA LEU A 193 -4.86 25.18 -12.02
C LEU A 193 -3.66 25.02 -11.10
N THR A 194 -3.63 25.78 -10.02
CA THR A 194 -2.67 25.62 -8.93
C THR A 194 -3.32 24.76 -7.85
N VAL A 195 -2.64 23.69 -7.45
CA VAL A 195 -3.02 22.82 -6.33
C VAL A 195 -1.96 22.98 -5.25
N ASP A 196 -2.40 23.27 -4.03
CA ASP A 196 -1.53 23.39 -2.85
C ASP A 196 -2.22 22.67 -1.68
N LEU A 197 -1.86 21.40 -1.48
CA LEU A 197 -2.51 20.50 -0.53
C LEU A 197 -1.49 19.84 0.39
N GLU A 198 -1.83 19.76 1.67
CA GLU A 198 -1.17 18.91 2.65
C GLU A 198 -1.99 17.63 2.83
N ASN A 199 -1.37 16.49 2.54
CA ASN A 199 -1.96 15.18 2.63
C ASN A 199 -1.43 14.48 3.87
N SER A 200 -2.30 13.85 4.65
CA SER A 200 -1.88 13.14 5.86
C SER A 200 -2.79 11.97 6.18
N ALA A 201 -2.26 10.93 6.82
CA ALA A 201 -3.03 9.90 7.49
C ALA A 201 -2.34 9.56 8.81
N GLY A 202 -3.12 9.40 9.88
CA GLY A 202 -2.58 9.24 11.24
C GLY A 202 -2.08 10.56 11.88
N PRO A 203 -1.25 10.49 12.93
CA PRO A 203 -0.67 9.27 13.51
C PRO A 203 -1.73 8.39 14.18
N ASP A 204 -1.68 7.08 13.89
CA ASP A 204 -2.43 6.05 14.62
C ASP A 204 -1.44 5.05 15.22
N ALA A 205 -1.36 5.05 16.55
CA ALA A 205 -0.45 4.17 17.29
C ALA A 205 -0.83 2.69 17.18
N CYS A 206 -2.08 2.38 16.83
CA CYS A 206 -2.55 1.02 16.61
C CYS A 206 -2.33 0.56 15.16
N GLY A 207 -1.96 1.45 14.23
CA GLY A 207 -1.79 1.16 12.81
C GLY A 207 -3.01 1.55 11.98
N LEU A 208 -2.76 2.14 10.81
CA LEU A 208 -3.75 2.52 9.80
C LEU A 208 -4.09 1.33 8.89
N THR A 209 -3.06 0.61 8.46
CA THR A 209 -3.15 -0.60 7.64
C THR A 209 -2.01 -1.54 7.98
N PHE A 210 -2.24 -2.84 7.82
CA PHE A 210 -1.34 -3.90 8.26
C PHE A 210 -0.90 -4.75 7.08
N GLY A 211 0.30 -5.30 7.15
CA GLY A 211 0.81 -6.13 6.08
C GLY A 211 1.76 -7.20 6.56
N GLN A 212 1.81 -8.29 5.80
CA GLN A 212 2.76 -9.37 5.98
C GLN A 212 3.76 -9.37 4.82
N ARG A 213 5.04 -9.47 5.15
CA ARG A 213 6.14 -9.52 4.19
C ARG A 213 6.38 -10.95 3.73
N GLU A 214 6.19 -11.20 2.45
CA GLU A 214 6.54 -12.44 1.77
C GLU A 214 7.51 -12.16 0.62
N ALA A 215 8.64 -12.86 0.59
CA ALA A 215 9.67 -12.68 -0.43
C ALA A 215 10.12 -11.21 -0.67
N GLY A 216 10.10 -10.39 0.39
CA GLY A 216 10.46 -8.98 0.33
C GLY A 216 9.33 -8.04 -0.11
N VAL A 217 8.13 -8.55 -0.36
CA VAL A 217 6.94 -7.77 -0.72
C VAL A 217 5.96 -7.75 0.44
N VAL A 218 5.41 -6.58 0.79
CA VAL A 218 4.36 -6.41 1.80
C VAL A 218 3.06 -6.00 1.10
N SER A 219 2.03 -6.83 1.24
CA SER A 219 0.67 -6.48 0.84
C SER A 219 -0.09 -5.92 2.05
N TRP A 220 -0.83 -4.83 1.84
CA TRP A 220 -1.53 -4.11 2.90
C TRP A 220 -3.02 -4.49 2.98
N GLU A 221 -3.54 -4.60 4.18
CA GLU A 221 -4.95 -4.87 4.50
C GLU A 221 -5.44 -3.89 5.60
N PRO A 222 -6.41 -3.01 5.28
CA PRO A 222 -6.99 -2.81 3.95
C PRO A 222 -5.94 -2.28 2.95
N PRO A 223 -6.12 -2.47 1.62
CA PRO A 223 -5.21 -1.96 0.59
C PRO A 223 -5.38 -0.44 0.35
N THR A 224 -5.65 0.29 1.43
CA THR A 224 -5.85 1.74 1.46
C THR A 224 -5.26 2.28 2.76
N LEU A 225 -4.92 3.57 2.78
CA LEU A 225 -4.70 4.33 4.01
C LEU A 225 -6.05 4.92 4.44
N PRO A 226 -6.70 4.38 5.48
CA PRO A 226 -7.91 4.99 6.03
C PRO A 226 -7.60 6.35 6.65
N ASP A 227 -8.65 7.16 6.80
CA ASP A 227 -8.59 8.49 7.40
C ASP A 227 -7.56 9.42 6.72
N HIS A 228 -7.34 9.22 5.43
CA HIS A 228 -6.51 10.10 4.64
C HIS A 228 -7.18 11.48 4.52
N HIS A 229 -6.47 12.54 4.90
CA HIS A 229 -6.92 13.92 4.96
C HIS A 229 -6.12 14.80 4.00
N SER A 230 -6.76 15.42 3.00
CA SER A 230 -6.20 16.59 2.28
C SER A 230 -6.70 17.88 2.90
N VAL A 231 -5.78 18.79 3.20
CA VAL A 231 -6.09 20.16 3.62
C VAL A 231 -5.28 21.15 2.81
N GLY A 232 -5.91 22.17 2.25
CA GLY A 232 -5.20 23.21 1.52
C GLY A 232 -6.11 24.07 0.68
N GLU A 233 -5.63 24.54 -0.47
CA GLU A 233 -6.40 25.36 -1.39
C GLU A 233 -6.15 24.94 -2.84
N MET A 234 -7.20 25.04 -3.66
CA MET A 234 -7.09 24.97 -5.12
C MET A 234 -7.44 26.32 -5.73
N PHE A 235 -6.71 26.70 -6.78
CA PHE A 235 -6.89 27.98 -7.43
C PHE A 235 -6.87 27.84 -8.96
N CYS A 236 -7.93 28.32 -9.62
CA CYS A 236 -8.07 28.21 -11.08
C CYS A 236 -8.08 29.59 -11.76
N ILE A 237 -7.13 29.81 -12.68
CA ILE A 237 -7.10 30.94 -13.61
C ILE A 237 -7.32 30.41 -15.03
N GLY A 238 -8.38 30.82 -15.71
CA GLY A 238 -8.53 30.44 -17.11
C GLY A 238 -9.79 30.97 -17.76
N SER A 239 -10.27 30.30 -18.79
CA SER A 239 -11.62 30.60 -19.27
C SER A 239 -12.64 30.26 -18.18
N LEU A 240 -13.62 31.14 -17.95
CA LEU A 240 -14.67 30.96 -16.94
C LEU A 240 -15.32 29.57 -17.02
N PHE A 241 -15.50 29.06 -18.24
CA PHE A 241 -16.12 27.76 -18.51
C PHE A 241 -15.30 26.57 -17.99
N ILE A 242 -13.96 26.65 -17.99
CA ILE A 242 -13.10 25.54 -17.56
C ILE A 242 -13.07 25.43 -16.04
N CYS A 243 -12.89 26.55 -15.33
CA CYS A 243 -12.91 26.55 -13.86
C CYS A 243 -14.29 26.14 -13.32
N GLU A 244 -15.39 26.65 -13.92
CA GLU A 244 -16.75 26.27 -13.54
C GLU A 244 -17.04 24.80 -13.80
N LEU A 245 -16.48 24.20 -14.86
CA LEU A 245 -16.61 22.78 -15.16
C LEU A 245 -15.99 21.90 -14.07
N ILE A 246 -14.92 22.39 -13.43
CA ILE A 246 -14.30 21.72 -12.29
C ILE A 246 -14.85 22.14 -10.92
N GLY A 247 -15.94 22.93 -10.91
CA GLY A 247 -16.56 23.40 -9.67
C GLY A 247 -15.77 24.46 -8.92
N LEU A 248 -14.73 25.05 -9.52
CA LEU A 248 -13.91 26.11 -8.93
C LEU A 248 -14.37 27.50 -9.42
N GLU A 249 -14.36 28.47 -8.51
CA GLU A 249 -14.59 29.88 -8.87
C GLU A 249 -13.30 30.48 -9.45
N GLN A 250 -13.41 31.16 -10.59
CA GLN A 250 -12.25 31.74 -11.26
C GLN A 250 -11.58 32.81 -10.38
N GLN A 251 -10.24 32.74 -10.26
CA GLN A 251 -9.43 33.68 -9.48
C GLN A 251 -9.82 33.76 -7.99
N VAL A 252 -10.39 32.68 -7.45
CA VAL A 252 -10.71 32.54 -6.03
C VAL A 252 -10.11 31.24 -5.52
N ALA A 253 -9.28 31.33 -4.48
CA ALA A 253 -8.76 30.15 -3.80
C ALA A 253 -9.93 29.43 -3.12
N THR A 254 -10.08 28.14 -3.42
CA THR A 254 -11.14 27.29 -2.88
C THR A 254 -10.51 26.39 -1.83
N PRO A 255 -10.88 26.53 -0.55
CA PRO A 255 -10.31 25.70 0.51
C PRO A 255 -10.77 24.25 0.35
N ILE A 256 -9.82 23.34 0.52
CA ILE A 256 -10.00 21.89 0.51
C ILE A 256 -9.76 21.38 1.92
N ASP A 257 -10.68 20.55 2.39
CA ASP A 257 -10.67 19.91 3.70
C ASP A 257 -11.50 18.63 3.56
N GLU A 258 -10.83 17.57 3.12
CA GLU A 258 -11.49 16.33 2.69
C GLU A 258 -10.86 15.10 3.32
N LEU A 259 -11.72 14.23 3.85
CA LEU A 259 -11.34 12.92 4.39
C LEU A 259 -11.75 11.82 3.41
N GLY A 260 -10.85 10.89 3.15
CA GLY A 260 -11.05 9.77 2.23
C GLY A 260 -10.10 8.60 2.53
N GLU A 261 -10.01 7.69 1.56
CA GLU A 261 -9.07 6.58 1.58
C GLU A 261 -8.07 6.75 0.45
N LEU A 262 -6.78 6.64 0.75
CA LEU A 262 -5.72 6.69 -0.27
C LEU A 262 -5.31 5.27 -0.65
N PRO A 263 -5.57 4.79 -1.87
CA PRO A 263 -5.24 3.42 -2.25
C PRO A 263 -3.74 3.14 -2.22
N LEU A 264 -3.41 1.91 -1.84
CA LEU A 264 -2.06 1.39 -1.75
C LEU A 264 -1.91 0.14 -2.61
N SER A 265 -0.78 0.03 -3.30
CA SER A 265 -0.29 -1.25 -3.83
C SER A 265 0.67 -1.91 -2.85
N ALA A 266 1.04 -3.17 -3.13
CA ALA A 266 2.04 -3.87 -2.34
C ALA A 266 3.43 -3.20 -2.46
N PHE A 267 4.16 -3.12 -1.35
CA PHE A 267 5.49 -2.49 -1.32
C PHE A 267 6.57 -3.56 -1.47
N SER A 268 7.52 -3.34 -2.37
CA SER A 268 8.74 -4.14 -2.44
C SER A 268 9.83 -3.48 -1.61
N PHE A 269 10.34 -4.19 -0.60
CA PHE A 269 11.42 -3.70 0.24
C PHE A 269 12.75 -4.31 -0.16
N ALA A 270 13.74 -3.46 -0.41
CA ALA A 270 15.12 -3.85 -0.63
C ALA A 270 15.85 -4.00 0.73
N PHE A 271 15.37 -4.84 1.64
CA PHE A 271 16.08 -5.08 2.90
C PHE A 271 17.34 -5.93 2.66
N ALA A 272 18.47 -5.26 2.47
CA ALA A 272 19.80 -5.86 2.59
C ALA A 272 20.52 -5.23 3.80
N TRP A 273 20.32 -5.79 5.01
CA TRP A 273 21.07 -5.60 6.27
C TRP A 273 21.80 -4.25 6.55
N GLY A 274 21.36 -3.11 5.99
CA GLY A 274 22.12 -1.86 6.05
C GLY A 274 21.54 -0.66 5.28
N SER A 275 20.60 -0.88 4.36
CA SER A 275 19.70 0.16 3.85
C SER A 275 18.31 -0.45 3.72
N SER A 276 17.29 0.17 4.31
CA SER A 276 15.92 -0.15 3.92
C SER A 276 15.39 0.97 3.04
N SER A 277 15.15 0.61 1.79
CA SER A 277 14.30 1.39 0.91
C SER A 277 13.13 0.52 0.51
N PHE A 278 12.04 1.15 0.13
CA PHE A 278 10.93 0.46 -0.50
C PHE A 278 10.53 1.15 -1.80
N GLU A 279 9.94 0.37 -2.68
CA GLU A 279 9.30 0.82 -3.90
C GLU A 279 7.86 0.30 -3.91
N MET A 280 6.89 1.17 -4.14
CA MET A 280 5.52 0.81 -4.43
C MET A 280 5.30 0.97 -5.94
N PRO A 281 4.80 -0.05 -6.65
CA PRO A 281 4.46 0.09 -8.06
C PRO A 281 3.33 1.12 -8.22
N THR A 282 3.22 1.67 -9.43
CA THR A 282 2.23 2.69 -9.76
C THR A 282 0.80 2.22 -9.41
N THR A 283 0.15 2.94 -8.50
CA THR A 283 -1.27 2.78 -8.17
C THR A 283 -2.07 3.84 -8.89
N GLN A 284 -3.11 3.46 -9.62
CA GLN A 284 -3.97 4.39 -10.34
C GLN A 284 -5.28 4.60 -9.60
N VAL A 285 -5.72 5.86 -9.53
CA VAL A 285 -7.00 6.25 -8.94
C VAL A 285 -7.77 7.04 -9.98
N THR A 286 -8.88 6.46 -10.42
CA THR A 286 -9.77 7.11 -11.39
C THR A 286 -10.94 7.75 -10.66
N ASN A 287 -11.13 9.05 -10.85
CA ASN A 287 -12.33 9.75 -10.39
C ASN A 287 -12.92 10.60 -11.53
N GLY A 288 -14.03 10.13 -12.09
CA GLY A 288 -14.63 10.72 -13.28
C GLY A 288 -13.70 10.64 -14.49
N GLU A 289 -13.29 11.80 -15.01
CA GLU A 289 -12.36 11.92 -16.16
C GLU A 289 -10.91 12.16 -15.72
N MET A 290 -10.64 12.26 -14.41
CA MET A 290 -9.31 12.44 -13.87
C MET A 290 -8.73 11.09 -13.44
N VAL A 291 -7.50 10.80 -13.86
CA VAL A 291 -6.71 9.68 -13.35
C VAL A 291 -5.52 10.28 -12.61
N THR A 292 -5.36 9.93 -11.34
CA THR A 292 -4.14 10.21 -10.59
C THR A 292 -3.35 8.93 -10.43
N THR A 293 -2.03 9.04 -10.46
CA THR A 293 -1.14 7.91 -10.27
C THR A 293 -0.16 8.20 -9.13
N TRP A 294 0.13 7.17 -8.36
CA TRP A 294 1.04 7.25 -7.22
C TRP A 294 2.08 6.15 -7.34
N GLU A 295 3.35 6.53 -7.34
CA GLU A 295 4.50 5.64 -7.21
C GLU A 295 5.31 6.12 -6.00
N TYR A 296 5.45 5.28 -4.97
CA TYR A 296 6.21 5.65 -3.79
C TYR A 296 7.59 5.03 -3.82
N GLN A 297 8.61 5.84 -3.56
CA GLN A 297 9.95 5.41 -3.23
C GLN A 297 10.25 5.94 -1.84
N GLY A 298 10.60 5.05 -0.91
CA GLY A 298 10.92 5.40 0.46
C GLY A 298 12.38 5.13 0.77
N ALA A 299 13.10 6.10 1.32
CA ALA A 299 14.44 5.92 1.87
C ALA A 299 14.42 6.05 3.39
N GLU A 300 14.89 5.02 4.12
CA GLU A 300 14.92 5.06 5.59
C GLU A 300 15.79 6.21 6.09
N VAL A 301 15.19 7.08 6.92
CA VAL A 301 15.88 8.19 7.59
C VAL A 301 16.10 7.92 9.08
N SER A 302 15.24 7.12 9.71
CA SER A 302 15.45 6.69 11.09
C SER A 302 14.87 5.32 11.38
N ARG A 303 15.48 4.64 12.35
CA ARG A 303 15.06 3.35 12.87
C ARG A 303 15.26 3.31 14.38
N THR A 304 14.21 2.97 15.11
CA THR A 304 14.23 2.90 16.58
C THR A 304 13.39 1.73 17.08
N LEU A 305 13.93 0.98 18.04
CA LEU A 305 13.16 -0.03 18.77
C LEU A 305 12.35 0.65 19.87
N VAL A 306 11.03 0.49 19.85
CA VAL A 306 10.09 1.13 20.77
C VAL A 306 9.11 0.11 21.35
N ASP A 307 8.55 0.40 22.52
CA ASP A 307 7.47 -0.39 23.10
C ASP A 307 6.17 -0.04 22.38
N ALA A 308 5.52 -1.03 21.77
CA ALA A 308 4.26 -0.84 21.06
C ALA A 308 3.07 -0.80 22.05
N PRO A 309 1.99 -0.07 21.71
CA PRO A 309 0.75 -0.17 22.46
C PRO A 309 0.10 -1.55 22.28
N ASP A 310 -0.62 -2.02 23.29
CA ASP A 310 -1.27 -3.34 23.30
C ASP A 310 -2.11 -3.60 22.03
N CYS A 311 -2.83 -2.59 21.53
CA CYS A 311 -3.64 -2.72 20.31
C CYS A 311 -2.83 -3.07 19.06
N LEU A 312 -1.61 -2.53 18.93
CA LEU A 312 -0.72 -2.84 17.81
C LEU A 312 -0.13 -4.24 17.97
N CYS A 313 0.24 -4.63 19.19
CA CYS A 313 0.71 -5.97 19.51
C CYS A 313 -0.33 -7.03 19.12
N ASP A 314 -1.56 -6.85 19.60
CA ASP A 314 -2.67 -7.75 19.33
C ASP A 314 -2.96 -7.84 17.82
N ALA A 315 -2.97 -6.69 17.12
CA ALA A 315 -3.23 -6.64 15.68
C ALA A 315 -2.13 -7.33 14.86
N LEU A 316 -0.85 -7.15 15.22
CA LEU A 316 0.26 -7.85 14.56
C LEU A 316 0.19 -9.36 14.83
N ASP A 317 -0.15 -9.77 16.06
CA ASP A 317 -0.23 -11.18 16.43
C ASP A 317 -1.34 -11.96 15.73
N ASP A 318 -2.41 -11.27 15.33
CA ASP A 318 -3.53 -11.84 14.56
C ASP A 318 -3.23 -12.02 13.06
N LEU A 319 -2.14 -11.44 12.54
CA LEU A 319 -1.74 -11.65 11.14
C LEU A 319 -1.19 -13.08 10.95
N PRO A 320 -1.47 -13.72 9.80
CA PRO A 320 -0.92 -15.03 9.50
C PRO A 320 0.62 -15.03 9.50
N LEU A 321 1.20 -16.20 9.79
CA LEU A 321 2.64 -16.47 9.72
C LEU A 321 3.00 -17.16 8.40
#